data_AF-A0A3P8T3E5-F1
#
_entry.id   AF-A0A3P8T3E5-F1
#
_cell.length_a   1.000
_cell.length_b   1.000
_cell.length_c   1.000
_cell.angle_alpha   90.00
_cell.angle_beta   90.00
_cell.angle_gamma   90.00
#
_symmetry.space_group_name_H-M   'P 1'
#
loop_
_entity.id
_entity.type
_entity.pdbx_description
1 polymer ?
#
loop_
_entity_poly.entity_id
_entity_poly.type
_entity_poly.pdbx_seq_one_letter_code
_entity_poly.pdbx_strand_id
1 'polypeptide(L)'
;MYNLLVICFSSVTLFACVKSAFPPPCDSEIYCTGPILHQVQTAKLFDDDKYFVDMKLRAAPDVVLSAFHNLSSKFPNNNVPPADLREFLNEHFEKPGTEFESWTPPDWHDKPKFLGGIADEQLLKWAGEIHNLWKSLGRKVMSIRSMQNKYLRVFFSHFNQISKKIVFHQLGFKKS
;
A
#
# COMPACT_ATOMS: atom_id res chain seq x y z
N MET A 1 -25.09 -54.28 52.45
CA MET A 1 -25.84 -53.92 51.22
C MET A 1 -25.10 -52.78 50.56
N TYR A 2 -24.40 -53.07 49.46
CA TYR A 2 -23.63 -52.09 48.69
C TYR A 2 -24.59 -51.12 48.00
N ASN A 3 -24.31 -49.82 48.05
CA ASN A 3 -24.78 -48.89 47.02
C ASN A 3 -23.62 -47.98 46.64
N LEU A 4 -23.01 -48.36 45.52
CA LEU A 4 -21.92 -47.67 44.84
C LEU A 4 -22.53 -46.50 44.04
N LEU A 5 -22.30 -45.27 44.47
CA LEU A 5 -22.76 -44.08 43.75
C LEU A 5 -21.64 -43.62 42.81
N VAL A 6 -21.72 -44.06 41.55
CA VAL A 6 -20.79 -43.67 40.47
C VAL A 6 -21.19 -42.28 39.97
N ILE A 7 -20.43 -41.25 40.34
CA ILE A 7 -20.60 -39.90 39.80
C ILE A 7 -19.69 -39.76 38.58
N CYS A 8 -20.26 -39.89 37.38
CA CYS A 8 -19.58 -39.55 36.12
C CYS A 8 -19.36 -38.04 36.05
N PHE A 9 -18.12 -37.59 36.29
CA PHE A 9 -17.69 -36.24 35.92
C PHE A 9 -17.49 -36.17 34.40
N SER A 10 -18.50 -35.71 33.68
CA SER A 10 -18.35 -35.29 32.29
C SER A 10 -17.62 -33.94 32.26
N SER A 11 -16.30 -33.97 32.16
CA SER A 11 -15.49 -32.78 31.91
C SER A 11 -15.74 -32.28 30.48
N VAL A 12 -16.71 -31.38 30.33
CA VAL A 12 -16.83 -30.54 29.14
C VAL A 12 -15.69 -29.53 29.21
N THR A 13 -14.55 -29.86 28.62
CA THR A 13 -13.44 -28.92 28.45
C THR A 13 -13.87 -27.86 27.45
N LEU A 14 -14.14 -26.65 27.97
CA LEU A 14 -14.31 -25.45 27.16
C LEU A 14 -12.99 -25.21 26.41
N PHE A 15 -12.93 -25.55 25.12
CA PHE A 15 -11.90 -25.04 24.23
C PHE A 15 -12.19 -23.56 24.00
N ALA A 16 -11.65 -22.70 24.87
CA ALA A 16 -11.57 -21.27 24.61
C ALA A 16 -10.63 -21.08 23.42
N CYS A 17 -11.18 -20.81 22.24
CA CYS A 17 -10.40 -20.31 21.11
C CYS A 17 -9.87 -18.92 21.50
N VAL A 18 -8.62 -18.87 21.94
CA VAL A 18 -7.91 -17.60 22.10
C VAL A 18 -7.74 -17.04 20.69
N LYS A 19 -8.58 -16.06 20.34
CA LYS A 19 -8.32 -15.22 19.16
C LYS A 19 -7.05 -14.43 19.45
N SER A 20 -5.92 -14.94 18.97
CA SER A 20 -4.69 -14.17 18.81
C SER A 20 -4.98 -13.00 17.86
N ALA A 21 -5.31 -11.83 18.42
CA ALA A 21 -5.40 -10.61 17.65
C ALA A 21 -3.99 -10.17 17.31
N PHE A 22 -3.57 -10.39 16.06
CA PHE A 22 -2.35 -9.79 15.54
C PHE A 22 -2.44 -8.26 15.66
N PRO A 23 -1.33 -7.57 15.95
CA PRO A 23 -1.32 -6.12 15.93
C PRO A 23 -1.77 -5.62 14.55
N PRO A 24 -2.44 -4.45 14.48
CA PRO A 24 -2.90 -3.91 13.21
C PRO A 24 -1.70 -3.65 12.28
N PRO A 25 -1.91 -3.72 10.95
CA PRO A 25 -0.82 -3.59 9.98
C PRO A 25 -0.19 -2.19 9.98
N CYS A 26 -0.93 -1.17 10.43
CA CYS A 26 -0.42 0.16 10.73
C CYS A 26 -1.38 0.95 11.64
N ASP A 27 -0.98 2.14 12.05
CA ASP A 27 -1.73 3.02 12.97
C ASP A 27 -2.87 3.82 12.30
N SER A 28 -3.08 3.68 10.98
CA SER A 28 -4.10 4.45 10.26
C SER A 28 -5.50 3.87 10.41
N GLU A 29 -6.40 4.62 11.05
CA GLU A 29 -7.84 4.33 11.14
C GLU A 29 -8.60 4.47 9.81
N ILE A 30 -7.95 4.99 8.76
CA ILE A 30 -8.55 5.12 7.42
C ILE A 30 -8.10 3.98 6.51
N TYR A 31 -6.83 3.57 6.59
CA TYR A 31 -6.21 2.66 5.61
C TYR A 31 -5.85 1.29 6.14
N CYS A 32 -5.73 1.12 7.47
CA CYS A 32 -5.31 -0.15 8.08
C CYS A 32 -6.40 -0.77 8.95
N THR A 33 -7.17 0.07 9.64
CA THR A 33 -8.27 -0.35 10.50
C THR A 33 -9.46 0.58 10.29
N GLY A 34 -10.50 0.45 11.11
CA GLY A 34 -11.57 1.44 11.20
C GLY A 34 -12.75 1.24 10.25
N PRO A 35 -13.82 2.03 10.45
CA PRO A 35 -15.10 1.83 9.77
C PRO A 35 -15.08 2.25 8.29
N ILE A 36 -14.24 3.22 7.91
CA ILE A 36 -14.12 3.66 6.50
C ILE A 36 -13.60 2.50 5.65
N LEU A 37 -12.42 1.96 5.99
CA LEU A 37 -11.84 0.82 5.28
C LEU A 37 -12.81 -0.36 5.24
N HIS A 38 -13.41 -0.68 6.40
CA HIS A 38 -14.32 -1.82 6.51
C HIS A 38 -15.53 -1.69 5.58
N GLN A 39 -16.18 -0.53 5.57
CA GLN A 39 -17.38 -0.32 4.74
C GLN A 39 -17.02 -0.27 3.25
N VAL A 40 -15.92 0.39 2.87
CA VAL A 40 -15.49 0.46 1.46
C VAL A 40 -15.17 -0.93 0.90
N GLN A 41 -14.43 -1.74 1.66
CA GLN A 41 -14.06 -3.09 1.24
C GLN A 41 -15.28 -4.03 1.20
N THR A 42 -16.18 -3.91 2.17
CA THR A 42 -17.41 -4.74 2.21
C THR A 42 -18.40 -4.36 1.11
N ALA A 43 -18.47 -3.08 0.75
CA ALA A 43 -19.33 -2.58 -0.32
C ALA A 43 -18.80 -2.92 -1.73
N LYS A 44 -17.57 -3.43 -1.86
CA LYS A 44 -16.92 -3.80 -3.14
C LYS A 44 -17.06 -2.69 -4.20
N LEU A 45 -16.75 -1.45 -3.81
CA LEU A 45 -16.93 -0.28 -4.68
C LEU A 45 -15.98 -0.27 -5.89
N PHE A 46 -14.88 -1.01 -5.82
CA PHE A 46 -13.83 -1.08 -6.82
C PHE A 46 -13.46 -2.54 -7.10
N ASP A 47 -13.01 -2.82 -8.32
CA ASP A 47 -12.59 -4.16 -8.73
C ASP A 47 -11.23 -4.57 -8.14
N ASP A 48 -10.40 -3.58 -7.82
CA ASP A 48 -9.09 -3.76 -7.18
C ASP A 48 -9.21 -3.45 -5.69
N ASP A 49 -8.92 -4.46 -4.85
CA ASP A 49 -8.90 -4.36 -3.39
C ASP A 49 -7.90 -3.31 -2.88
N LYS A 50 -6.91 -2.96 -3.72
CA LYS A 50 -5.90 -1.96 -3.44
C LYS A 50 -6.30 -0.55 -3.84
N TYR A 51 -7.37 -0.38 -4.63
CA TYR A 51 -7.76 0.92 -5.17
C TYR A 51 -7.96 1.96 -4.08
N PHE A 52 -8.75 1.64 -3.04
CA PHE A 52 -9.04 2.57 -1.96
C PHE A 52 -7.81 2.92 -1.12
N VAL A 53 -6.96 1.94 -0.81
CA VAL A 53 -5.79 2.18 0.04
C VAL A 53 -4.72 3.00 -0.67
N ASP A 54 -4.75 3.04 -2.00
CA ASP A 54 -3.89 3.89 -2.82
C ASP A 54 -4.52 5.27 -3.10
N MET A 55 -5.75 5.54 -2.65
CA MET A 55 -6.36 6.88 -2.73
C MET A 55 -5.72 7.82 -1.71
N LYS A 56 -5.47 9.07 -2.09
CA LYS A 56 -4.88 10.09 -1.21
C LYS A 56 -5.96 10.97 -0.58
N LEU A 57 -5.80 11.34 0.69
CA LEU A 57 -6.69 12.30 1.35
C LEU A 57 -6.55 13.71 0.77
N ARG A 58 -7.68 14.39 0.58
CA ARG A 58 -7.74 15.83 0.24
C ARG A 58 -7.59 16.74 1.47
N ALA A 59 -7.83 16.21 2.67
CA ALA A 59 -7.77 16.92 3.93
C ALA A 59 -7.01 16.11 5.00
N ALA A 60 -6.78 16.70 6.17
CA ALA A 60 -6.14 16.01 7.28
C ALA A 60 -6.99 14.82 7.76
N PRO A 61 -6.39 13.72 8.25
CA PRO A 61 -7.11 12.50 8.62
C PRO A 61 -8.24 12.73 9.63
N ASP A 62 -8.04 13.59 10.61
CA ASP A 62 -9.02 13.96 11.63
C ASP A 62 -10.27 14.62 11.02
N VAL A 63 -10.09 15.47 10.01
CA VAL A 63 -11.19 16.12 9.28
C VAL A 63 -12.01 15.07 8.52
N VAL A 64 -11.34 14.14 7.83
CA VAL A 64 -12.01 13.09 7.05
C VAL A 64 -12.74 12.09 7.96
N LEU A 65 -12.12 11.70 9.09
CA LEU A 65 -12.74 10.83 10.09
C LEU A 65 -13.98 11.49 10.70
N SER A 66 -13.90 12.79 11.03
CA SER A 66 -15.04 13.55 11.55
C SER A 66 -16.18 13.66 10.52
N ALA A 67 -15.84 13.95 9.26
CA ALA A 67 -16.81 14.00 8.18
C ALA A 67 -17.51 12.64 7.97
N PHE A 68 -16.76 11.54 8.02
CA PHE A 68 -17.33 10.20 7.92
C PHE A 68 -18.24 9.87 9.09
N HIS A 69 -17.83 10.20 10.31
CA HIS A 69 -18.67 10.00 11.50
C HIS A 69 -20.02 10.71 11.34
N ASN A 70 -20.01 11.98 10.91
CA ASN A 70 -21.23 12.77 10.66
C ASN A 70 -22.09 12.23 9.52
N LEU A 71 -21.49 11.60 8.51
CA LEU A 71 -22.22 10.91 7.45
C LEU A 71 -22.87 9.63 7.99
N SER A 72 -22.09 8.78 8.64
CA SER A 72 -22.54 7.47 9.13
C SER A 72 -23.65 7.58 10.16
N SER A 73 -23.64 8.61 11.02
CA SER A 73 -24.66 8.83 12.05
C SER A 73 -26.06 9.12 11.47
N LYS A 74 -26.16 9.41 10.17
CA LYS A 74 -27.45 9.61 9.48
C LYS A 74 -28.12 8.28 9.11
N PHE A 75 -27.40 7.16 9.18
CA PHE A 75 -27.88 5.85 8.74
C PHE A 75 -28.01 4.87 9.92
N PRO A 76 -28.97 3.92 9.86
CA PRO A 76 -29.09 2.87 10.86
C PRO A 76 -27.79 2.08 11.02
N ASN A 77 -27.40 1.79 12.26
CA ASN A 77 -26.19 1.04 12.61
C ASN A 77 -24.88 1.65 12.06
N ASN A 78 -24.87 2.95 11.74
CA ASN A 78 -23.75 3.65 11.12
C ASN A 78 -23.29 3.03 9.79
N ASN A 79 -24.18 2.32 9.09
CA ASN A 79 -23.87 1.66 7.83
C ASN A 79 -24.25 2.55 6.64
N VAL A 80 -23.25 3.09 5.95
CA VAL A 80 -23.43 4.03 4.83
C VAL A 80 -23.76 3.25 3.55
N PRO A 81 -24.85 3.58 2.83
CA PRO A 81 -25.15 2.94 1.56
C PRO A 81 -24.04 3.15 0.51
N PRO A 82 -23.83 2.20 -0.43
CA PRO A 82 -22.76 2.29 -1.42
C PRO A 82 -22.73 3.57 -2.26
N ALA A 83 -23.89 4.19 -2.52
CA ALA A 83 -23.99 5.43 -3.28
C ALA A 83 -23.42 6.62 -2.50
N ASP A 84 -23.86 6.82 -1.26
CA ASP A 84 -23.37 7.87 -0.36
C ASP A 84 -21.88 7.66 -0.02
N LEU A 85 -21.45 6.41 0.14
CA LEU A 85 -20.05 6.08 0.39
C LEU A 85 -19.18 6.46 -0.82
N ARG A 86 -19.68 6.28 -2.05
CA ARG A 86 -18.97 6.70 -3.27
C ARG A 86 -18.88 8.22 -3.38
N GLU A 87 -19.93 8.94 -3.01
CA GLU A 87 -19.92 10.40 -2.97
C GLU A 87 -18.91 10.92 -1.94
N PHE A 88 -18.92 10.34 -0.73
CA PHE A 88 -17.94 10.63 0.32
C PHE A 88 -16.49 10.42 -0.15
N LEU A 89 -16.21 9.30 -0.84
CA LEU A 89 -14.88 9.05 -1.39
C LEU A 89 -14.50 10.08 -2.45
N ASN A 90 -15.41 10.47 -3.33
CA ASN A 90 -15.13 11.48 -4.36
C ASN A 90 -14.83 12.87 -3.76
N GLU A 91 -15.52 13.23 -2.67
CA GLU A 91 -15.35 14.51 -1.99
C GLU A 91 -14.06 14.60 -1.17
N HIS A 92 -13.68 13.51 -0.47
CA HIS A 92 -12.57 13.54 0.49
C HIS A 92 -11.27 12.90 0.01
N PHE A 93 -11.30 12.18 -1.11
CA PHE A 93 -10.14 11.46 -1.63
C PHE A 93 -9.82 11.84 -3.09
N GLU A 94 -8.54 11.85 -3.42
CA GLU A 94 -8.01 11.93 -4.77
C GLU A 94 -7.92 10.51 -5.36
N LYS A 95 -7.99 10.42 -6.70
CA LYS A 95 -7.83 9.14 -7.40
C LYS A 95 -6.41 8.59 -7.19
N PRO A 96 -6.22 7.26 -7.16
CA PRO A 96 -4.89 6.68 -7.07
C PRO A 96 -3.98 7.13 -8.22
N GLY A 97 -2.69 7.31 -7.94
CA GLY A 97 -1.67 7.66 -8.93
C GLY A 97 -1.60 9.15 -9.29
N THR A 98 -2.44 10.01 -8.71
CA THR A 98 -2.37 11.47 -8.90
C THR A 98 -1.33 12.15 -8.03
N GLU A 99 -0.54 11.41 -7.24
CA GLU A 99 0.53 11.94 -6.41
C GLU A 99 1.88 12.05 -7.14
N PHE A 100 1.99 11.43 -8.31
CA PHE A 100 3.23 11.31 -9.07
C PHE A 100 3.18 12.01 -10.43
N GLU A 101 4.28 12.67 -10.79
CA GLU A 101 4.57 13.14 -12.14
C GLU A 101 5.63 12.25 -12.80
N SER A 102 5.55 12.07 -14.13
CA SER A 102 6.61 11.41 -14.90
C SER A 102 7.91 12.18 -14.74
N TRP A 103 8.99 11.47 -14.43
CA TRP A 103 10.28 12.11 -14.20
C TRP A 103 11.42 11.29 -14.76
N THR A 104 12.27 11.96 -15.54
CA THR A 104 13.55 11.42 -15.99
C THR A 104 14.67 12.06 -15.17
N PRO A 105 15.55 11.26 -14.53
CA PRO A 105 16.69 11.79 -13.80
C PRO A 105 17.61 12.64 -14.70
N PRO A 106 18.16 13.77 -14.22
CA PRO A 106 19.07 14.61 -15.00
C PRO A 106 20.35 13.90 -15.46
N ASP A 107 20.79 12.87 -14.73
CA ASP A 107 21.96 12.04 -15.02
C ASP A 107 21.65 10.84 -15.92
N TRP A 108 20.42 10.75 -16.44
CA TRP A 108 20.03 9.68 -17.36
C TRP A 108 20.63 9.92 -18.75
N HIS A 109 21.22 8.87 -19.33
CA HIS A 109 21.80 8.89 -20.67
C HIS A 109 21.37 7.65 -21.46
N ASP A 110 21.12 7.77 -22.76
CA ASP A 110 20.70 6.63 -23.60
C ASP A 110 21.76 5.52 -23.65
N LYS A 111 23.04 5.88 -23.54
CA LYS A 111 24.19 4.95 -23.57
C LYS A 111 25.01 5.09 -22.29
N PRO A 112 24.54 4.55 -21.16
CA PRO A 112 25.27 4.66 -19.91
C PRO A 112 26.56 3.81 -19.95
N LYS A 113 27.63 4.35 -19.38
CA LYS A 113 28.98 3.73 -19.44
C LYS A 113 29.03 2.30 -18.88
N PHE A 114 28.14 1.94 -17.94
CA PHE A 114 28.13 0.61 -17.33
C PHE A 114 27.72 -0.51 -18.30
N LEU A 115 26.97 -0.20 -19.37
CA LEU A 115 26.62 -1.19 -20.38
C LEU A 115 27.82 -1.58 -21.25
N GLY A 116 28.80 -0.68 -21.41
CA GLY A 116 29.99 -0.92 -22.22
C GLY A 116 30.91 -2.03 -21.70
N GLY A 117 30.72 -2.50 -20.46
CA GLY A 117 31.46 -3.63 -19.89
C GLY A 117 30.80 -5.00 -20.11
N ILE A 118 29.64 -5.06 -20.76
CA ILE A 118 28.92 -6.32 -20.99
C ILE A 118 29.37 -6.89 -22.35
N ALA A 119 30.14 -7.98 -22.33
CA ALA A 119 30.67 -8.62 -23.53
C ALA A 119 29.63 -9.46 -24.28
N ASP A 120 28.71 -10.09 -23.56
CA ASP A 120 27.65 -10.91 -24.14
C ASP A 120 26.56 -10.03 -24.78
N GLU A 121 26.28 -10.25 -26.06
CA GLU A 121 25.35 -9.42 -26.85
C GLU A 121 23.90 -9.53 -26.37
N GLN A 122 23.47 -10.71 -25.90
CA GLN A 122 22.11 -10.91 -25.40
C GLN A 122 21.92 -10.20 -24.05
N LEU A 123 22.91 -10.32 -23.16
CA LEU A 123 22.90 -9.61 -21.87
C LEU A 123 23.01 -8.10 -22.06
N LEU A 124 23.79 -7.63 -23.03
CA LEU A 124 23.89 -6.21 -23.36
C LEU A 124 22.54 -5.65 -23.80
N LYS A 125 21.86 -6.37 -24.71
CA LYS A 125 20.52 -6.00 -25.19
C LYS A 125 19.51 -5.96 -24.04
N TRP A 126 19.44 -7.03 -23.25
CA TRP A 126 18.54 -7.11 -22.08
C TRP A 126 18.80 -5.99 -21.08
N ALA A 127 20.07 -5.71 -20.75
CA ALA A 127 20.44 -4.63 -19.85
C ALA A 127 20.04 -3.24 -20.39
N GLY A 128 20.12 -3.05 -21.71
CA GLY A 128 19.61 -1.85 -22.39
C GLY A 128 18.08 -1.72 -22.30
N GLU A 129 17.34 -2.81 -22.46
CA GLU A 129 15.88 -2.85 -22.29
C GLU A 129 15.47 -2.47 -20.86
N ILE A 130 16.14 -3.03 -19.85
CA ILE A 130 15.94 -2.67 -18.43
C ILE A 130 16.25 -1.19 -18.17
N HIS A 131 17.36 -0.68 -18.73
CA HIS A 131 17.73 0.74 -18.57
C HIS A 131 16.66 1.69 -19.14
N ASN A 132 16.08 1.33 -20.29
CA ASN A 132 14.98 2.07 -20.91
C ASN A 132 13.67 1.94 -20.11
N LEU A 133 13.37 0.74 -19.59
CA LEU A 133 12.22 0.54 -18.71
C LEU A 133 12.30 1.43 -17.45
N TRP A 134 13.47 1.56 -16.85
CA TRP A 134 13.63 2.45 -15.70
C TRP A 134 13.42 3.94 -16.03
N LYS A 135 13.65 4.37 -17.28
CA LYS A 135 13.27 5.72 -17.72
C LYS A 135 11.76 5.88 -17.72
N SER A 136 11.02 4.89 -18.24
CA SER A 136 9.56 4.95 -18.33
C SER A 136 8.86 4.78 -16.99
N LEU A 137 9.48 4.08 -16.03
CA LEU A 137 8.96 3.90 -14.67
C LEU A 137 9.36 5.03 -13.70
N GLY A 138 10.26 5.93 -14.10
CA GLY A 138 10.67 7.07 -13.29
C GLY A 138 9.49 7.98 -12.93
N ARG A 139 9.27 8.17 -11.63
CA ARG A 139 8.23 9.06 -11.08
C ARG A 139 8.83 9.99 -10.06
N LYS A 140 8.28 11.19 -9.95
CA LYS A 140 8.59 12.18 -8.93
C LYS A 140 7.32 12.56 -8.21
N VAL A 141 7.40 12.75 -6.91
CA VAL A 141 6.28 13.21 -6.11
C VAL A 141 6.00 14.68 -6.41
N MET A 142 4.75 15.02 -6.70
CA MET A 142 4.32 16.41 -6.82
C MET A 142 4.33 17.09 -5.44
N SER A 143 5.15 18.14 -5.28
CA SER A 143 5.22 19.10 -4.15
C SER A 143 4.87 18.57 -2.73
N ILE A 144 5.87 18.60 -1.84
CA ILE A 144 5.82 18.13 -0.44
C ILE A 144 4.71 18.79 0.40
N ARG A 145 4.20 19.98 0.03
CA ARG A 145 3.07 20.61 0.74
C ARG A 145 1.80 19.78 0.70
N SER A 146 1.63 18.93 -0.30
CA SER A 146 0.46 18.06 -0.45
C SER A 146 0.58 16.73 0.30
N MET A 147 1.71 16.47 0.97
CA MET A 147 1.96 15.19 1.64
C MET A 147 2.46 15.42 3.06
N GLN A 148 1.51 15.63 3.96
CA GLN A 148 1.78 15.69 5.40
C GLN A 148 2.07 14.30 6.01
N ASN A 149 2.25 13.26 5.19
CA ASN A 149 2.65 11.93 5.65
C ASN A 149 4.16 11.70 5.43
N LYS A 150 4.86 11.54 6.56
CA LYS A 150 6.32 11.30 6.65
C LYS A 150 6.81 10.07 5.86
N TYR A 151 5.93 9.12 5.54
CA TYR A 151 6.27 7.81 4.95
C TYR A 151 6.77 7.87 3.50
N LEU A 152 6.42 8.90 2.73
CA LEU A 152 6.84 9.01 1.32
C LEU A 152 8.23 9.64 1.13
N ARG A 153 8.91 10.05 2.23
CA ARG A 153 10.26 10.65 2.16
C ARG A 153 11.36 9.70 1.73
N VAL A 154 11.19 8.39 1.91
CA VAL A 154 12.29 7.42 1.77
C VAL A 154 12.37 6.80 0.37
N PHE A 155 11.31 6.87 -0.45
CA PHE A 155 11.23 6.00 -1.63
C PHE A 155 11.85 6.52 -2.94
N PHE A 156 12.11 7.83 -3.12
CA PHE A 156 12.33 8.36 -4.48
C PHE A 156 13.66 9.04 -4.78
N SER A 157 14.45 9.47 -3.78
CA SER A 157 15.72 10.17 -4.06
C SER A 157 16.93 9.25 -4.21
N HIS A 158 16.90 8.03 -3.66
CA HIS A 158 18.06 7.10 -3.67
C HIS A 158 17.96 5.97 -4.71
N PHE A 159 16.84 5.81 -5.41
CA PHE A 159 16.55 4.58 -6.16
C PHE A 159 16.99 4.56 -7.63
N ASN A 160 17.80 5.50 -8.14
CA ASN A 160 18.01 5.53 -9.60
C ASN A 160 19.43 5.40 -10.15
N GLN A 161 20.51 5.54 -9.36
CA GLN A 161 21.86 5.25 -9.88
C GLN A 161 22.60 4.22 -9.03
N ILE A 162 22.43 4.30 -7.71
CA ILE A 162 23.03 3.36 -6.75
C ILE A 162 22.35 2.00 -6.85
N SER A 163 21.01 1.96 -6.85
CA SER A 163 20.22 0.75 -7.10
C SER A 163 20.54 0.08 -8.44
N LYS A 164 20.70 0.84 -9.53
CA LYS A 164 21.04 0.31 -10.85
C LYS A 164 22.44 -0.31 -10.86
N LYS A 165 23.42 0.40 -10.30
CA LYS A 165 24.77 -0.14 -10.08
C LYS A 165 24.75 -1.36 -9.18
N ILE A 166 23.95 -1.39 -8.11
CA ILE A 166 23.82 -2.51 -7.19
C ILE A 166 23.18 -3.71 -7.87
N VAL A 167 22.10 -3.52 -8.63
CA VAL A 167 21.42 -4.60 -9.36
C VAL A 167 22.38 -5.21 -10.39
N PHE A 168 23.06 -4.41 -11.22
CA PHE A 168 24.02 -4.95 -12.17
C PHE A 168 25.29 -5.53 -11.50
N HIS A 169 25.72 -4.98 -10.37
CA HIS A 169 26.82 -5.55 -9.58
C HIS A 169 26.43 -6.89 -8.91
N GLN A 170 25.21 -7.01 -8.39
CA GLN A 170 24.66 -8.25 -7.81
C GLN A 170 24.40 -9.33 -8.86
N LEU A 171 24.10 -8.94 -10.10
CA LEU A 171 23.99 -9.84 -11.25
C LEU A 171 25.36 -10.30 -11.79
N GLY A 172 26.47 -9.99 -11.11
CA GLY A 172 27.79 -10.51 -11.45
C GLY A 172 28.52 -9.77 -12.57
N PHE A 173 27.98 -8.64 -13.05
CA PHE A 173 28.69 -7.76 -14.00
C PHE A 173 29.77 -6.98 -13.24
N LYS A 174 30.92 -7.62 -13.00
CA LYS A 174 32.09 -6.95 -12.43
C LYS A 174 32.56 -5.86 -13.39
N LYS A 175 32.88 -4.68 -12.83
CA LYS A 175 33.74 -3.71 -13.49
C LYS A 175 35.04 -4.42 -13.90
N SER A 176 35.33 -4.49 -15.20
CA SER A 176 36.70 -4.59 -15.70
C SER A 176 37.38 -3.24 -15.57
#